data_AF-A0A355E485-F1
#
_entry.id   AF-A0A355E485-F1
#
_cell.length_a   1.000
_cell.length_b   1.000
_cell.length_c   1.000
_cell.angle_alpha   90.00
_cell.angle_beta   90.00
_cell.angle_gamma   90.00
#
_symmetry.space_group_name_H-M   'P 1'
#
loop_
_entity.id
_entity.type
_entity.pdbx_description
1 polymer ?
#
loop_
_entity_poly.entity_id
_entity_poly.type
_entity_poly.pdbx_seq_one_letter_code
_entity_poly.pdbx_strand_id
1 'polypeptide(L)'
;MAARKHGERDRIAGALGASRVVKLKDRRSAGPLDWIELAQALQHRLVSRGGRPSDPHWDTKRLVPFRRRTWKLLSREAEEISAHGRRVGPAQLAAIFIEEQLASRKGHQPHV
;
A
#
# COMPACT_ATOMS: atom_id res chain seq x y z
N MET A 1 -17.38 20.91 21.45
CA MET A 1 -17.58 19.56 22.01
C MET A 1 -16.70 18.50 21.30
N ALA A 2 -15.37 18.50 21.52
CA ALA A 2 -14.45 17.56 20.83
C ALA A 2 -13.59 16.69 21.78
N ALA A 3 -13.69 16.88 23.09
CA ALA A 3 -12.81 16.26 24.07
C ALA A 3 -13.18 14.80 24.46
N ARG A 4 -14.39 14.30 24.13
CA ARG A 4 -14.85 12.95 24.54
C ARG A 4 -14.35 11.78 23.67
N LYS A 5 -13.93 12.02 22.43
CA LYS A 5 -13.62 10.95 21.44
C LYS A 5 -12.24 10.31 21.57
N HIS A 6 -11.34 10.88 22.38
CA HIS A 6 -9.97 10.37 22.51
C HIS A 6 -9.89 9.24 23.56
N GLY A 7 -10.42 9.50 24.76
CA GLY A 7 -10.37 8.54 25.87
C GLY A 7 -11.13 7.23 25.63
N GLU A 8 -12.10 7.21 24.72
CA GLU A 8 -12.82 5.98 24.34
C GLU A 8 -11.95 5.06 23.45
N ARG A 9 -11.18 5.62 22.52
CA ARG A 9 -10.28 4.84 21.63
C ARG A 9 -9.11 4.24 22.38
N ASP A 10 -8.55 4.98 23.33
CA ASP A 10 -7.41 4.53 24.13
C ASP A 10 -7.81 3.40 25.10
N ARG A 11 -9.04 3.45 25.63
CA ARG A 11 -9.60 2.34 26.43
C ARG A 11 -9.83 1.09 25.60
N ILE A 12 -10.35 1.24 24.39
CA ILE A 12 -10.56 0.12 23.46
C ILE A 12 -9.20 -0.52 23.09
N ALA A 13 -8.17 0.29 22.81
CA ALA A 13 -6.82 -0.21 22.50
C ALA A 13 -6.18 -0.98 23.66
N GLY A 14 -6.26 -0.43 24.89
CA GLY A 14 -5.71 -1.08 26.08
C GLY A 14 -6.43 -2.38 26.43
N ALA A 15 -7.75 -2.43 26.30
CA ALA A 15 -8.54 -3.64 26.55
C ALA A 15 -8.24 -4.78 25.56
N LEU A 16 -7.81 -4.44 24.34
CA LEU A 16 -7.44 -5.40 23.28
C LEU A 16 -5.99 -5.88 23.38
N GLY A 17 -5.23 -5.47 24.39
CA GLY A 17 -3.81 -5.84 24.53
C GLY A 17 -2.95 -5.35 23.38
N ALA A 18 -3.41 -4.30 22.67
CA ALA A 18 -2.70 -3.78 21.52
C ALA A 18 -1.35 -3.21 21.98
N SER A 19 -0.27 -3.89 21.61
CA SER A 19 1.09 -3.42 21.84
C SER A 19 1.41 -2.14 21.05
N ARG A 20 0.59 -1.81 20.03
CA ARG A 20 0.72 -0.59 19.23
C ARG A 20 -0.59 -0.25 18.50
N VAL A 21 -0.91 1.04 18.41
CA VAL A 21 -2.11 1.55 17.69
C VAL A 21 -1.67 2.58 16.65
N VAL A 22 -2.24 2.52 15.44
CA VAL A 22 -1.93 3.46 14.35
C VAL A 22 -3.23 4.01 13.79
N LYS A 23 -3.26 5.31 13.52
CA LYS A 23 -4.43 6.01 12.98
C LYS A 23 -4.07 6.58 11.62
N LEU A 24 -4.72 6.09 10.57
CA LEU A 24 -4.42 6.46 9.19
C LEU A 24 -5.63 7.16 8.59
N LYS A 25 -5.54 8.48 8.35
CA LYS A 25 -6.32 9.21 7.34
C LYS A 25 -5.54 10.47 6.92
N ASP A 26 -5.25 10.55 5.62
CA ASP A 26 -4.58 11.56 4.81
C ASP A 26 -3.05 11.83 4.94
N ARG A 27 -2.42 11.75 3.74
CA ARG A 27 -1.24 12.47 3.19
C ARG A 27 0.19 11.94 3.42
N ARG A 28 0.87 11.82 2.25
CA ARG A 28 2.34 11.83 1.99
C ARG A 28 3.13 10.74 2.71
N SER A 29 3.11 9.55 2.11
CA SER A 29 3.78 8.34 2.57
C SER A 29 5.31 8.44 2.55
N ALA A 30 5.93 8.09 3.67
CA ALA A 30 7.36 7.80 3.83
C ALA A 30 7.68 7.08 5.18
N GLY A 31 6.72 6.34 5.76
CA GLY A 31 6.91 5.67 7.05
C GLY A 31 6.94 4.13 6.96
N PRO A 32 7.59 3.42 7.90
CA PRO A 32 7.62 1.94 7.94
C PRO A 32 6.24 1.26 7.97
N LEU A 33 5.22 1.95 8.49
CA LEU A 33 3.85 1.45 8.58
C LEU A 33 3.12 1.48 7.23
N ASP A 34 3.45 2.45 6.36
CA ASP A 34 2.88 2.56 5.01
C ASP A 34 3.24 1.33 4.17
N TRP A 35 4.43 0.76 4.41
CA TRP A 35 4.88 -0.47 3.75
C TRP A 35 4.07 -1.70 4.17
N ILE A 36 3.61 -1.75 5.42
CA ILE A 36 2.75 -2.84 5.91
C ILE A 36 1.36 -2.73 5.28
N GLU A 37 0.79 -1.53 5.23
CA GLU A 37 -0.49 -1.28 4.56
C GLU A 37 -0.42 -1.65 3.07
N LEU A 38 0.65 -1.22 2.39
CA LEU A 38 0.90 -1.58 1.00
C LEU A 38 1.04 -3.10 0.83
N ALA A 39 1.78 -3.78 1.70
CA ALA A 39 1.92 -5.23 1.66
C ALA A 39 0.57 -5.93 1.83
N GLN A 40 -0.29 -5.45 2.73
CA GLN A 40 -1.66 -5.97 2.90
C GLN A 40 -2.51 -5.72 1.66
N ALA A 41 -2.46 -4.50 1.10
CA ALA A 41 -3.16 -4.16 -0.14
C ALA A 41 -2.73 -5.07 -1.30
N LEU A 42 -1.42 -5.33 -1.43
CA LEU A 42 -0.85 -6.25 -2.42
C LEU A 42 -1.36 -7.68 -2.25
N GLN A 43 -1.42 -8.18 -1.01
CA GLN A 43 -1.95 -9.51 -0.71
C GLN A 43 -3.42 -9.66 -1.11
N HIS A 44 -4.22 -8.61 -0.92
CA HIS A 44 -5.64 -8.62 -1.24
C HIS A 44 -5.90 -8.42 -2.74
N ARG A 45 -5.15 -7.53 -3.40
CA ARG A 45 -5.37 -7.18 -4.81
C ARG A 45 -4.87 -8.24 -5.78
N LEU A 46 -3.74 -8.88 -5.50
CA LEU A 46 -3.14 -9.85 -6.42
C LEU A 46 -3.79 -11.23 -6.24
N VAL A 47 -4.41 -11.76 -7.29
CA VAL A 47 -5.09 -13.06 -7.27
C VAL A 47 -4.38 -14.05 -8.20
N SER A 48 -4.19 -15.30 -7.75
CA SER A 48 -3.68 -16.38 -8.59
C SER A 48 -4.83 -17.11 -9.28
N ARG A 49 -4.74 -17.31 -10.59
CA ARG A 49 -5.68 -18.11 -11.39
C ARG A 49 -4.97 -19.23 -12.16
N GLY A 50 -3.93 -19.83 -11.56
CA GLY A 50 -3.12 -20.89 -12.18
C GLY A 50 -1.79 -20.40 -12.81
N GLY A 51 -1.34 -19.20 -12.46
CA GLY A 51 -0.10 -18.60 -12.94
C GLY A 51 0.42 -17.54 -11.99
N ARG A 52 1.32 -16.65 -12.46
CA ARG A 52 1.80 -15.54 -11.62
C ARG A 52 0.59 -14.70 -11.15
N PRO A 53 0.41 -14.49 -9.82
CA PRO A 53 -0.70 -13.70 -9.32
C PRO A 53 -0.74 -12.32 -9.98
N SER A 54 -1.91 -11.80 -10.33
CA SER A 54 -2.08 -10.48 -10.97
C SER A 54 -3.29 -9.78 -10.38
N ASP A 55 -3.38 -8.46 -10.50
CA ASP A 55 -4.61 -7.75 -10.17
C ASP A 55 -5.67 -8.09 -11.24
N PRO A 56 -6.86 -8.59 -10.86
CA PRO A 56 -7.93 -8.90 -11.80
C PRO A 56 -8.57 -7.66 -12.45
N HIS A 57 -8.34 -6.46 -11.91
CA HIS A 57 -8.88 -5.20 -12.46
C HIS A 57 -7.96 -4.57 -13.52
N TRP A 58 -6.76 -5.10 -13.74
CA TRP A 58 -5.89 -4.63 -14.82
C TRP A 58 -6.41 -5.10 -16.18
N ASP A 59 -6.99 -4.16 -16.92
CA ASP A 59 -7.48 -4.36 -18.29
C ASP A 59 -6.42 -4.10 -19.36
N THR A 60 -5.40 -3.29 -19.03
CA THR A 60 -4.39 -2.79 -19.98
C THR A 60 -2.98 -3.13 -19.51
N LYS A 61 -2.15 -3.65 -20.42
CA LYS A 61 -0.74 -3.95 -20.16
C LYS A 61 0.16 -3.10 -21.05
N ARG A 62 0.95 -2.21 -20.47
CA ARG A 62 1.95 -1.39 -21.17
C ARG A 62 3.32 -1.58 -20.53
N LEU A 63 4.36 -1.49 -21.36
CA LEU A 63 5.74 -1.48 -20.88
C LEU A 63 6.07 -0.09 -20.33
N VAL A 64 6.51 -0.03 -19.08
CA VAL A 64 6.99 1.19 -18.44
C VAL A 64 8.51 1.10 -18.33
N PRO A 65 9.28 1.96 -19.01
CA PRO A 65 10.73 1.98 -18.88
C PRO A 65 11.15 2.54 -17.51
N PHE A 66 12.12 1.90 -16.87
CA PHE A 66 12.68 2.35 -15.58
C PHE A 66 14.18 2.63 -15.70
N ARG A 67 14.67 3.63 -14.96
CA ARG A 67 16.12 3.76 -14.73
C ARG A 67 16.60 2.56 -13.92
N ARG A 68 17.81 2.06 -14.20
CA ARG A 68 18.41 0.90 -13.49
C ARG A 68 18.36 1.03 -11.95
N ARG A 69 18.66 2.22 -11.43
CA ARG A 69 18.61 2.50 -9.98
C ARG A 69 17.22 2.33 -9.39
N THR A 70 16.19 2.77 -10.12
CA THR A 70 14.79 2.69 -9.70
C THR A 70 14.31 1.24 -9.74
N TRP A 71 14.70 0.50 -10.78
CA TRP A 71 14.40 -0.94 -10.85
C TRP A 71 15.03 -1.71 -9.70
N LYS A 72 16.30 -1.45 -9.36
CA LYS A 72 16.97 -2.09 -8.21
C LYS A 72 16.24 -1.81 -6.90
N LEU A 73 15.76 -0.58 -6.70
CA LEU A 73 14.96 -0.23 -5.53
C LEU A 73 13.64 -1.01 -5.52
N LEU A 74 12.86 -0.97 -6.60
CA LEU A 74 11.62 -1.74 -6.73
C LEU A 74 11.82 -3.25 -6.48
N SER A 75 12.95 -3.80 -6.93
CA SER A 75 13.29 -5.20 -6.67
C SER A 75 13.53 -5.49 -5.20
N ARG A 76 14.28 -4.63 -4.52
CA ARG A 76 14.52 -4.76 -3.08
C ARG A 76 13.22 -4.67 -2.29
N GLU A 77 12.41 -3.65 -2.55
CA GLU A 77 11.15 -3.45 -1.84
C GLU A 77 10.17 -4.60 -2.11
N ALA A 78 10.08 -5.08 -3.36
CA ALA A 78 9.22 -6.21 -3.68
C ALA A 78 9.66 -7.51 -2.98
N GLU A 79 10.97 -7.73 -2.80
CA GLU A 79 11.50 -8.87 -2.05
C GLU A 79 11.16 -8.76 -0.56
N GLU A 80 11.33 -7.58 0.04
CA GLU A 80 11.00 -7.33 1.44
C GLU A 80 9.51 -7.54 1.71
N ILE A 81 8.63 -7.07 0.82
CA ILE A 81 7.19 -7.32 0.91
C ILE A 81 6.87 -8.81 0.74
N SER A 82 7.55 -9.48 -0.20
CA SER A 82 7.36 -10.92 -0.45
C SER A 82 7.76 -11.78 0.74
N ALA A 83 8.77 -11.37 1.52
CA ALA A 83 9.22 -12.09 2.70
C ALA A 83 8.13 -12.21 3.79
N HIS A 84 7.17 -11.28 3.80
CA HIS A 84 6.12 -11.19 4.82
C HIS A 84 4.74 -11.64 4.29
N GLY A 85 4.68 -12.30 3.14
CA GLY A 85 3.43 -12.81 2.60
C GLY A 85 3.51 -13.32 1.16
N ARG A 86 2.63 -12.81 0.29
CA ARG A 86 2.56 -13.25 -1.11
C ARG A 86 3.75 -12.73 -1.89
N ARG A 87 4.26 -13.55 -2.83
CA ARG A 87 5.29 -13.12 -3.77
C ARG A 87 4.79 -11.98 -4.66
N VAL A 88 5.45 -10.83 -4.57
CA VAL A 88 5.20 -9.61 -5.35
C VAL A 88 6.37 -9.38 -6.31
N GLY A 89 6.06 -9.09 -7.56
CA GLY A 89 7.05 -8.69 -8.56
C GLY A 89 7.39 -7.20 -8.52
N PRO A 90 8.60 -6.79 -8.92
CA PRO A 90 8.98 -5.38 -9.00
C PRO A 90 8.05 -4.57 -9.92
N ALA A 91 7.64 -5.14 -11.05
CA ALA A 91 6.68 -4.52 -11.97
C ALA A 91 5.26 -4.42 -11.39
N GLN A 92 4.86 -5.36 -10.53
CA GLN A 92 3.53 -5.37 -9.90
C GLN A 92 3.44 -4.30 -8.82
N LEU A 93 4.50 -4.18 -8.03
CA LEU A 93 4.68 -3.10 -7.07
C LEU A 93 4.65 -1.73 -7.78
N ALA A 94 5.37 -1.59 -8.89
CA ALA A 94 5.38 -0.36 -9.66
C ALA A 94 3.99 0.03 -10.20
N ALA A 95 3.22 -0.93 -10.71
CA ALA A 95 1.87 -0.69 -11.21
C ALA A 95 0.94 -0.15 -10.11
N ILE A 96 0.98 -0.75 -8.92
CA ILE A 96 0.17 -0.31 -7.77
C ILE A 96 0.58 1.10 -7.32
N PHE A 97 1.88 1.38 -7.23
CA PHE A 97 2.35 2.73 -6.92
C PHE A 97 1.87 3.78 -7.90
N ILE A 98 1.90 3.49 -9.20
CA ILE A 98 1.40 4.43 -10.20
C ILE A 98 -0.10 4.69 -9.97
N GLU A 99 -0.91 3.64 -9.77
CA GLU A 99 -2.34 3.79 -9.53
C GLU A 99 -2.67 4.54 -8.23
N GLU A 100 -2.02 4.19 -7.12
CA GLU A 100 -2.23 4.85 -5.82
C GLU A 100 -1.85 6.33 -5.86
N GLN A 101 -0.72 6.66 -6.49
CA GLN A 101 -0.30 8.05 -6.64
C GLN A 101 -1.26 8.85 -7.53
N LEU A 102 -1.82 8.23 -8.58
CA LEU A 102 -2.84 8.87 -9.40
C LEU A 102 -4.17 9.03 -8.65
N ALA A 103 -4.60 8.03 -7.87
CA ALA A 103 -5.82 8.10 -7.06
C ALA A 103 -5.71 9.18 -5.98
N SER A 104 -4.56 9.26 -5.29
CA SER A 104 -4.28 10.29 -4.28
C SER A 104 -4.31 11.71 -4.88
N ARG A 105 -3.79 11.89 -6.10
CA ARG A 105 -3.85 13.18 -6.81
C ARG A 105 -5.26 13.57 -7.21
N LYS A 106 -6.12 12.62 -7.60
CA LYS A 106 -7.53 12.89 -7.93
C LYS A 106 -8.34 13.35 -6.71
N GLY A 107 -8.00 12.87 -5.51
CA GLY A 107 -8.55 13.39 -4.25
C GLY A 107 -8.13 14.84 -3.92
N HIS A 108 -7.21 15.43 -4.69
CA HIS A 108 -6.70 16.80 -4.54
C HIS A 108 -6.89 17.65 -5.80
N GLN A 109 -7.91 17.40 -6.62
CA GLN A 109 -8.29 18.36 -7.67
C GLN A 109 -9.02 19.56 -7.04
N PRO A 110 -8.43 20.78 -6.98
CA PRO A 110 -9.26 21.97 -7.07
C PRO A 110 -9.95 21.91 -8.43
N HIS A 111 -11.26 22.11 -8.42
CA HIS A 111 -12.04 22.32 -9.63
C HIS A 111 -11.35 23.39 -10.49
N VAL A 112 -11.05 23.04 -11.73
CA VAL A 112 -10.84 24.00 -12.82
C VAL A 112 -11.99 23.79 -13.79
#